data_AF-A0A5R8KIH1-F1
#
_entry.id   AF-A0A5R8KIH1-F1
#
_cell.length_a   1.000
_cell.length_b   1.000
_cell.length_c   1.000
_cell.angle_alpha   90.00
_cell.angle_beta   90.00
_cell.angle_gamma   90.00
#
_symmetry.space_group_name_H-M   'P 1'
#
loop_
_entity.id
_entity.type
_entity.pdbx_description
1 polymer ?
#
loop_
_entity_poly.entity_id
_entity_poly.type
_entity_poly.pdbx_seq_one_letter_code
_entity_poly.pdbx_strand_id
1 'polypeptide(L)'
;MLCDLCQESPATIFFTVELLGEKIDQSLCQTCATPLSERLTQPIPANENEMAPPKRPAEIILSEPIQVSQLAEVLHLTTYQVVGALIPHQIFTKCDTSLDFNTASLVCTHFGTTPQKAN
;
A
#
# COMPACT_ATOMS: atom_id res chain seq x y z
N MET A 1 -16.13 34.99 16.32
CA MET A 1 -15.23 34.52 15.25
C MET A 1 -16.10 34.16 14.06
N LEU A 2 -15.83 34.72 12.89
CA LEU A 2 -16.60 34.44 11.67
C LEU A 2 -16.03 33.23 10.94
N CYS A 3 -16.83 32.62 10.08
CA CYS A 3 -16.40 31.52 9.21
C CYS A 3 -15.28 31.96 8.28
N ASP A 4 -14.20 31.19 8.21
CA ASP A 4 -13.03 31.49 7.37
C ASP A 4 -13.34 31.42 5.87
N LEU A 5 -14.31 30.57 5.46
CA LEU A 5 -14.73 30.45 4.06
C LEU A 5 -15.71 31.53 3.62
N CYS A 6 -16.83 31.69 4.34
CA CYS A 6 -17.90 32.58 3.88
C CYS A 6 -17.84 33.97 4.50
N GLN A 7 -17.17 34.15 5.64
CA GLN A 7 -17.08 35.41 6.40
C GLN A 7 -18.43 36.05 6.81
N GLU A 8 -19.57 35.45 6.45
CA GLU A 8 -20.90 35.99 6.68
C GLU A 8 -21.57 35.44 7.95
N SER A 9 -21.19 34.23 8.37
CA SER A 9 -21.80 33.51 9.50
C SER A 9 -20.81 33.28 10.63
N PRO A 10 -21.26 33.19 11.89
CA PRO A 10 -20.40 32.81 13.02
C PRO A 10 -19.84 31.40 12.82
N ALA A 11 -18.55 31.24 13.11
CA ALA A 11 -17.92 29.92 13.10
C ALA A 11 -18.42 29.12 14.30
N THR A 12 -18.89 27.91 14.02
CA THR A 12 -19.43 26.96 15.02
C THR A 12 -18.68 25.64 15.02
N ILE A 13 -17.88 25.36 13.98
CA ILE A 13 -17.12 24.14 13.80
C ILE A 13 -15.64 24.50 13.61
N PHE A 14 -14.76 23.80 14.32
CA PHE A 14 -13.31 24.01 14.30
C PHE A 14 -12.66 22.70 13.90
N PHE A 15 -11.75 22.74 12.93
CA PHE A 15 -11.01 21.56 12.49
C PHE A 15 -9.56 21.93 12.20
N THR A 16 -8.67 20.99 12.49
CA THR A 16 -7.24 21.10 12.24
C THR A 16 -6.92 20.24 11.03
N VAL A 17 -6.44 20.85 9.95
CA VAL A 17 -5.93 20.13 8.77
C VAL A 17 -4.41 20.13 8.80
N GLU A 18 -3.80 19.02 8.40
CA GLU A 18 -2.35 18.96 8.21
C GLU A 18 -2.05 19.10 6.71
N LEU A 19 -1.47 20.24 6.32
CA LEU A 19 -1.04 20.50 4.94
C LEU A 19 0.48 20.60 4.93
N LEU A 20 1.14 19.76 4.14
CA LEU A 20 2.61 19.73 4.02
C LEU A 20 3.35 19.50 5.36
N GLY A 21 2.72 18.82 6.32
CA GLY A 21 3.26 18.59 7.67
C GLY A 21 3.06 19.75 8.64
N GLU A 22 2.42 20.84 8.21
CA GLU A 22 2.01 21.94 9.07
C GLU A 22 0.53 21.80 9.44
N LYS A 23 0.24 21.95 10.74
CA LYS A 23 -1.13 21.93 11.27
C LYS A 23 -1.74 23.31 11.17
N ILE A 24 -2.86 23.40 10.47
CA ILE A 24 -3.59 24.63 10.23
C ILE A 24 -4.98 24.47 10.85
N ASP A 25 -5.31 25.34 11.78
CA ASP A 25 -6.63 25.41 12.40
C ASP A 25 -7.55 26.28 11.55
N GLN A 26 -8.72 25.74 11.19
CA GLN A 26 -9.74 26.44 10.44
C GLN A 26 -11.05 26.47 11.23
N SER A 27 -11.68 27.65 11.24
CA SER A 27 -12.95 27.89 11.93
C SER A 27 -14.05 28.17 10.90
N LEU A 28 -15.02 27.27 10.77
CA LEU A 28 -16.11 27.39 9.81
C LEU A 28 -17.49 27.41 10.46
N CYS A 29 -18.47 27.96 9.73
CA CYS A 29 -19.88 27.80 10.08
C CYS A 29 -20.37 26.39 9.72
N GLN A 30 -21.49 26.00 10.31
CA GLN A 30 -22.09 24.68 10.08
C GLN A 30 -22.27 24.36 8.59
N THR A 31 -22.82 25.28 7.79
CA THR A 31 -23.03 25.08 6.35
C THR A 31 -21.75 24.84 5.56
N CYS A 32 -20.67 25.56 5.87
CA CYS A 32 -19.37 25.40 5.20
C CYS A 32 -18.63 24.14 5.67
N ALA A 33 -18.85 23.71 6.91
CA ALA A 33 -18.21 22.53 7.48
C ALA A 33 -18.92 21.21 7.17
N THR A 34 -20.22 21.22 6.86
CA THR A 34 -20.97 20.00 6.45
C THR A 34 -20.29 19.24 5.30
N PRO A 35 -20.01 19.83 4.13
CA PRO A 35 -19.40 19.10 3.02
C PRO A 35 -17.98 18.59 3.34
N LEU A 36 -17.23 19.29 4.21
CA LEU A 36 -15.90 18.87 4.64
C LEU A 36 -15.99 17.69 5.62
N SER A 37 -16.94 17.73 6.55
CA SER A 37 -17.19 16.67 7.52
C SER A 37 -17.66 15.39 6.82
N GLU A 38 -18.50 15.51 5.80
CA GLU A 38 -18.91 14.37 4.97
C GLU A 38 -17.73 13.76 4.19
N ARG A 39 -16.76 14.55 3.73
CA ARG A 39 -15.56 14.00 3.07
C ARG A 39 -14.59 13.31 4.03
N LEU A 40 -14.51 13.77 5.28
CA LEU A 40 -13.69 13.13 6.33
C LEU A 40 -14.38 11.90 6.93
N THR A 41 -15.72 11.91 6.98
CA THR A 41 -16.56 10.84 7.52
C THR A 41 -17.05 9.90 6.42
N GLN A 42 -16.73 10.16 5.16
CA GLN A 42 -16.90 9.17 4.12
C GLN A 42 -16.13 7.93 4.58
N PRO A 43 -16.78 6.78 4.84
CA PRO A 43 -16.07 5.53 4.64
C PRO A 43 -15.53 5.67 3.23
N ILE A 44 -14.20 5.71 3.11
CA ILE A 44 -13.45 5.76 1.85
C ILE A 44 -14.33 5.00 0.86
N PRO A 45 -14.94 5.65 -0.14
CA PRO A 45 -15.85 4.93 -1.00
C PRO A 45 -15.03 3.77 -1.50
N ALA A 46 -15.46 2.56 -1.16
CA ALA A 46 -14.91 1.31 -1.66
C ALA A 46 -15.29 1.18 -3.15
N ASN A 47 -15.26 2.30 -3.88
CA ASN A 47 -15.30 2.38 -5.31
C ASN A 47 -13.91 1.97 -5.79
N GLU A 48 -13.74 0.65 -5.89
CA GLU A 48 -13.64 0.06 -7.22
C GLU A 48 -12.49 0.61 -8.07
N ASN A 49 -11.32 0.75 -7.46
CA ASN A 49 -10.25 -0.09 -7.95
C ASN A 49 -10.18 -1.30 -7.04
N GLU A 50 -11.18 -2.19 -7.19
CA GLU A 50 -11.01 -3.59 -6.86
C GLU A 50 -10.01 -4.15 -7.89
N MET A 51 -8.77 -3.68 -7.80
CA MET A 51 -7.64 -4.53 -8.07
C MET A 51 -7.72 -5.53 -6.91
N ALA A 52 -8.60 -6.54 -7.07
CA ALA A 52 -8.82 -7.62 -6.12
C ALA A 52 -7.47 -7.91 -5.45
N PRO A 53 -7.36 -7.89 -4.10
CA PRO A 53 -6.06 -7.89 -3.41
C PRO A 53 -5.17 -8.88 -4.12
N PRO A 54 -4.16 -8.42 -4.92
CA PRO A 54 -3.74 -9.04 -6.18
C PRO A 54 -3.72 -10.51 -5.94
N LYS A 55 -4.78 -11.24 -6.36
CA LYS A 55 -5.18 -12.55 -5.78
C LYS A 55 -3.91 -13.30 -5.46
N ARG A 56 -3.39 -13.14 -4.23
CA ARG A 56 -2.02 -13.60 -3.97
C ARG A 56 -2.22 -15.08 -4.03
N PRO A 57 -1.62 -15.78 -5.00
CA PRO A 57 -1.85 -17.19 -5.07
C PRO A 57 -1.37 -17.71 -3.73
N ALA A 58 -2.29 -18.25 -2.92
CA ALA A 58 -1.94 -18.80 -1.61
C ALA A 58 -0.87 -19.89 -1.78
N GLU A 59 -0.82 -20.46 -3.00
CA GLU A 59 0.14 -21.42 -3.48
C GLU A 59 0.72 -20.94 -4.82
N ILE A 60 2.04 -20.84 -4.88
CA ILE A 60 2.79 -20.50 -6.10
C ILE A 60 3.72 -21.65 -6.47
N ILE A 61 3.66 -22.09 -7.72
CA ILE A 61 4.52 -23.16 -8.22
C ILE A 61 5.85 -22.53 -8.67
N LEU A 62 6.93 -22.90 -8.00
CA LEU A 62 8.29 -22.46 -8.28
C LEU A 62 9.04 -23.55 -9.05
N SER A 63 9.48 -23.23 -10.27
CA SER A 63 10.40 -24.07 -11.04
C SER A 63 11.83 -23.85 -10.58
N GLU A 64 12.59 -24.90 -10.33
CA GLU A 64 14.02 -24.78 -10.02
C GLU A 64 14.86 -24.96 -11.29
N PRO A 65 15.73 -23.99 -11.67
CA PRO A 65 16.01 -22.70 -11.04
C PRO A 65 15.03 -21.57 -11.42
N ILE A 66 14.66 -20.68 -10.46
CA ILE A 66 13.77 -19.53 -10.72
C ILE A 66 14.55 -18.21 -10.70
N GLN A 67 14.35 -17.33 -11.66
CA GLN A 67 14.97 -16.00 -11.66
C GLN A 67 14.22 -15.02 -10.77
N VAL A 68 14.90 -14.00 -10.23
CA VAL A 68 14.27 -12.92 -9.43
C VAL A 68 13.12 -12.26 -10.19
N SER A 69 13.28 -12.02 -11.49
CA SER A 69 12.24 -11.44 -12.35
C SER A 69 11.01 -12.34 -12.44
N GLN A 70 11.20 -13.64 -12.67
CA GLN A 70 10.11 -14.62 -12.72
C GLN A 70 9.41 -14.78 -11.36
N LEU A 71 10.17 -14.79 -10.27
CA LEU A 71 9.61 -14.81 -8.92
C LEU A 71 8.77 -13.55 -8.63
N ALA A 72 9.24 -12.39 -9.08
CA ALA A 72 8.50 -11.14 -8.98
C ALA A 72 7.20 -11.17 -9.80
N GLU A 73 7.24 -11.70 -11.02
CA GLU A 73 6.05 -11.90 -11.85
C GLU A 73 5.02 -12.83 -11.18
N VAL A 74 5.46 -13.97 -10.65
CA VAL A 74 4.61 -14.97 -9.99
C VAL A 74 3.99 -14.42 -8.70
N LEU A 75 4.73 -13.61 -7.94
CA LEU A 75 4.25 -12.96 -6.72
C LEU A 75 3.44 -11.67 -7.00
N HIS A 76 3.37 -11.22 -8.26
CA HIS A 76 2.86 -9.90 -8.63
C HIS A 76 3.56 -8.75 -7.87
N LEU A 77 4.86 -8.89 -7.62
CA LEU A 77 5.70 -7.92 -6.95
C LEU A 77 6.69 -7.27 -7.94
N THR A 78 7.33 -6.20 -7.51
CA THR A 78 8.45 -5.63 -8.26
C THR A 78 9.75 -6.34 -7.89
N THR A 79 10.69 -6.43 -8.84
CA THR A 79 12.03 -7.02 -8.61
C THR A 79 12.72 -6.37 -7.41
N TYR A 80 12.51 -5.05 -7.20
CA TYR A 80 13.02 -4.32 -6.04
C TYR A 80 12.45 -4.80 -4.71
N GLN A 81 11.18 -5.20 -4.63
CA GLN A 81 10.59 -5.75 -3.41
C GLN A 81 11.14 -7.14 -3.10
N VAL A 82 11.33 -7.96 -4.14
CA VAL A 82 11.96 -9.28 -4.01
C VAL A 82 13.41 -9.12 -3.54
N VAL A 83 14.19 -8.22 -4.16
CA VAL A 83 15.56 -7.91 -3.72
C VAL A 83 15.56 -7.35 -2.29
N GLY A 84 14.64 -6.45 -1.96
CA GLY A 84 14.47 -5.91 -0.62
C GLY A 84 14.23 -6.98 0.44
N ALA A 85 13.47 -8.03 0.11
CA ALA A 85 13.27 -9.18 0.99
C ALA A 85 14.50 -10.10 1.09
N LEU A 86 15.40 -10.09 0.10
CA LEU A 86 16.63 -10.89 0.09
C LEU A 86 17.80 -10.22 0.83
N ILE A 87 17.82 -8.89 0.91
CA ILE A 87 18.80 -8.10 1.68
C ILE A 87 18.95 -8.57 3.14
N PRO A 88 17.88 -8.72 3.94
CA PRO A 88 18.01 -9.17 5.34
C PRO A 88 18.55 -10.59 5.47
N HIS A 89 18.42 -11.42 4.44
CA HIS A 89 18.99 -12.77 4.39
C HIS A 89 20.44 -12.80 3.87
N GLN A 90 21.05 -11.64 3.59
CA GLN A 90 22.38 -11.49 2.97
C GLN A 90 22.50 -12.14 1.59
N ILE A 91 21.37 -12.36 0.91
CA ILE A 91 21.34 -12.95 -0.43
C ILE A 91 21.31 -11.80 -1.43
N PHE A 92 22.49 -11.23 -1.69
CA PHE A 92 22.61 -10.09 -2.60
C PHE A 92 22.89 -10.57 -4.03
N THR A 93 21.86 -11.07 -4.68
CA THR A 93 21.92 -11.56 -6.05
C THR A 93 21.40 -10.50 -7.01
N LYS A 94 22.06 -10.36 -8.17
CA LYS A 94 21.63 -9.42 -9.22
C LYS A 94 20.21 -9.81 -9.68
N CYS A 95 19.47 -8.86 -10.26
CA CYS A 95 18.12 -9.10 -10.78
C CYS A 95 18.03 -10.27 -11.79
N ASP A 96 19.14 -10.59 -12.45
CA ASP A 96 19.24 -11.65 -13.47
C ASP A 96 19.76 -12.99 -12.91
N THR A 97 20.01 -13.08 -11.61
CA THR A 97 20.56 -14.30 -11.00
C THR A 97 19.44 -15.28 -10.67
N SER A 98 19.64 -16.55 -11.00
CA SER A 98 18.78 -17.65 -10.56
C SER A 98 18.87 -17.84 -9.05
N LEU A 99 17.71 -17.95 -8.40
CA LEU A 99 17.52 -18.27 -7.00
C LEU A 99 17.19 -19.76 -6.85
N ASP A 100 17.78 -20.39 -5.84
CA ASP A 100 17.37 -21.71 -5.37
C ASP A 100 15.99 -21.66 -4.70
N PHE A 101 15.29 -22.79 -4.67
CA PHE A 101 13.98 -22.88 -4.03
C PHE A 101 14.00 -22.48 -2.56
N ASN A 102 15.06 -22.79 -1.81
CA ASN A 102 15.17 -22.37 -0.40
C ASN A 102 15.11 -20.84 -0.26
N THR A 103 15.80 -20.14 -1.15
CA THR A 103 15.85 -18.68 -1.17
C THR A 103 14.52 -18.08 -1.62
N ALA A 104 13.95 -18.62 -2.69
CA ALA A 104 12.64 -18.19 -3.17
C ALA A 104 11.56 -18.45 -2.10
N SER A 105 11.62 -19.59 -1.41
CA SER A 105 10.69 -19.98 -0.36
C SER A 105 10.70 -19.04 0.84
N LEU A 106 11.88 -18.55 1.24
CA LEU A 106 12.00 -17.50 2.26
C LEU A 106 11.28 -16.22 1.86
N VAL A 107 11.48 -15.77 0.62
CA VAL A 107 10.79 -14.59 0.08
C VAL A 107 9.27 -14.82 0.06
N CYS A 108 8.82 -15.96 -0.41
CA CYS A 108 7.39 -16.31 -0.46
C CYS A 108 6.77 -16.27 0.94
N THR A 109 7.42 -16.90 1.91
CA THR A 109 7.00 -16.91 3.32
C THR A 109 6.95 -15.48 3.88
N HIS A 110 7.92 -14.63 3.55
CA HIS A 110 7.94 -13.23 3.96
C HIS A 110 6.73 -12.43 3.44
N PHE A 111 6.22 -12.78 2.25
CA PHE A 111 5.04 -12.15 1.65
C PHE A 111 3.71 -12.90 1.94
N GLY A 112 3.77 -13.97 2.73
CA GLY A 112 2.60 -14.78 3.11
C GLY A 112 2.09 -15.72 2.02
N THR A 113 2.95 -16.12 1.08
CA THR A 113 2.62 -17.10 0.03
C THR A 113 3.30 -18.44 0.30
N THR A 114 2.63 -19.54 -0.02
CA THR A 114 3.16 -20.89 0.17
C THR A 114 3.86 -21.34 -1.12
N PRO A 115 5.18 -21.54 -1.11
CA PRO A 115 5.91 -22.03 -2.27
C PRO A 115 5.65 -23.53 -2.45
N GLN A 116 5.11 -23.93 -3.60
CA GLN A 116 5.08 -25.31 -4.07
C GLN A 116 6.21 -25.55 -5.07
N LYS A 117 6.88 -26.70 -4.98
CA LYS A 117 7.92 -27.10 -5.92
C LYS A 117 7.28 -27.67 -7.19
N ALA A 118 7.63 -27.16 -8.36
CA ALA A 118 7.26 -27.80 -9.63
C ALA A 118 7.94 -29.17 -9.71
N ASN A 119 7.15 -30.23 -9.98
CA ASN A 119 7.64 -31.60 -10.14
C ASN A 119 8.16 -31.81 -11.58
#